data_AF-A0A537S9M5-F1
#
_entry.id   AF-A0A537S9M5-F1
#
_cell.length_a   1.000
_cell.length_b   1.000
_cell.length_c   1.000
_cell.angle_alpha   90.00
_cell.angle_beta   90.00
_cell.angle_gamma   90.00
#
_symmetry.space_group_name_H-M   'P 1'
#
loop_
_entity.id
_entity.type
_entity.pdbx_description
1 polymer ?
#
loop_
_entity_poly.entity_id
_entity_poly.type
_entity_poly.pdbx_seq_one_letter_code
_entity_poly.pdbx_strand_id
1 'polypeptide(L)'
;FSHLRMADIADGTTPAPIPSSSRRWTAAFVLSALIPAVTYYPAFALAGTFVKPSAYLPQGVTNQVMVWAIINALITLALMPFAPKRASRSGIIGPSILIALLTAVIGYAALWLADLAFKIDFRFWIVGLKLMSGKQFMIFLIYLLPFTAFFVIALHVLHRNFSTVATGRVALYSTHVLALTLGFIVLLLVQYGTLWLSGKLINPLPDPSFVPLSTIVAIQFVPLLAIAAVISTFTWRRTGSSLPGALICGLFVTWYEVAGTATQAAF
;
A
#
# COMPACT_ATOMS: atom_id res chain seq x y z
N PHE A 1 12.33 18.19 -15.07
CA PHE A 1 12.55 17.33 -13.88
C PHE A 1 13.56 17.89 -12.87
N SER A 2 14.48 18.79 -13.23
CA SER A 2 15.44 19.40 -12.27
C SER A 2 14.75 20.08 -11.08
N HIS A 3 13.67 20.84 -11.32
CA HIS A 3 12.85 21.48 -10.28
C HIS A 3 12.16 20.49 -9.32
N LEU A 4 12.03 19.20 -9.69
CA LEU A 4 11.46 18.18 -8.80
C LEU A 4 12.48 17.69 -7.80
N ARG A 5 13.79 17.69 -8.15
CA ARG A 5 14.82 17.25 -7.22
C ARG A 5 14.74 18.09 -5.95
N MET A 6 14.89 17.45 -4.80
CA MET A 6 15.19 18.23 -3.59
C MET A 6 16.47 19.02 -3.89
N ALA A 7 16.42 20.34 -3.66
CA ALA A 7 17.57 21.18 -3.84
C ALA A 7 18.68 20.67 -2.89
N ASP A 8 19.89 20.51 -3.43
CA ASP A 8 21.06 20.39 -2.58
C ASP A 8 21.17 21.68 -1.77
N ILE A 9 21.39 21.56 -0.47
CA ILE A 9 21.58 22.73 0.38
C ILE A 9 22.92 23.35 -0.02
N ALA A 10 22.85 24.48 -0.74
CA ALA A 10 24.01 25.15 -1.32
C ALA A 10 25.09 25.53 -0.29
N ASP A 11 24.70 25.76 0.97
CA ASP A 11 25.59 26.21 2.04
C ASP A 11 26.06 25.11 3.00
N GLY A 12 25.76 23.83 2.73
CA GLY A 12 26.14 22.71 3.61
C GLY A 12 25.46 22.68 4.98
N THR A 13 24.61 23.66 5.29
CA THR A 13 23.87 23.76 6.55
C THR A 13 22.61 22.90 6.52
N THR A 14 22.71 21.64 6.95
CA THR A 14 21.51 20.84 7.22
C THR A 14 20.63 21.55 8.26
N PRO A 15 19.35 21.87 7.96
CA PRO A 15 18.43 22.40 8.95
C PRO A 15 18.47 21.50 10.18
N ALA A 16 18.61 22.11 11.36
CA ALA A 16 18.64 21.37 12.62
C ALA A 16 17.44 20.42 12.64
N PRO A 17 17.65 19.10 12.83
CA PRO A 17 16.54 18.16 12.91
C PRO A 17 15.64 18.63 14.05
N ILE A 18 14.42 19.08 13.76
CA ILE A 18 13.44 19.34 14.82
C ILE A 18 13.19 17.98 15.46
N PRO A 19 13.57 17.76 16.73
CA PRO A 19 13.39 16.46 17.35
C PRO A 19 11.90 16.14 17.33
N SER A 20 11.50 15.09 16.63
CA SER A 20 10.18 14.53 16.91
C SER A 20 10.22 14.10 18.36
N SER A 21 9.32 14.62 19.22
CA SER A 21 9.26 14.12 20.59
C SER A 21 9.15 12.60 20.54
N SER A 22 10.06 11.91 21.22
CA SER A 22 10.22 10.46 21.11
C SER A 22 8.88 9.73 21.27
N ARG A 23 8.04 10.20 22.20
CA ARG A 23 6.68 9.68 22.44
C ARG A 23 5.72 9.82 21.26
N ARG A 24 5.73 10.96 20.55
CA ARG A 24 4.85 11.18 19.38
C ARG A 24 5.27 10.28 18.22
N TRP A 25 6.58 10.18 17.98
CA TRP A 25 7.12 9.32 16.93
C TRP A 25 6.73 7.86 17.17
N THR A 26 6.92 7.37 18.40
CA THR A 26 6.56 6.01 18.79
C THR A 26 5.06 5.78 18.65
N ALA A 27 4.22 6.72 19.10
CA ALA A 27 2.77 6.60 18.94
C ALA A 27 2.36 6.52 17.46
N ALA A 28 2.89 7.42 16.61
CA ALA A 28 2.62 7.39 15.18
C ALA A 28 3.08 6.07 14.54
N PHE A 29 4.24 5.54 14.95
CA PHE A 29 4.78 4.28 14.44
C PHE A 29 3.88 3.09 14.81
N VAL A 30 3.51 2.99 16.09
CA VAL A 30 2.62 1.94 16.60
C VAL A 30 1.25 2.00 15.91
N LEU A 31 0.66 3.19 15.77
CA LEU A 31 -0.63 3.36 15.10
C LEU A 31 -0.54 2.99 13.61
N SER A 32 0.52 3.43 12.91
CA SER A 32 0.72 3.09 11.49
C SER A 32 0.85 1.58 11.28
N ALA A 33 1.58 0.90 12.18
CA ALA A 33 1.79 -0.54 12.11
C ALA A 33 0.53 -1.35 12.46
N LEU A 34 -0.16 -1.01 13.55
CA LEU A 34 -1.20 -1.87 14.11
C LEU A 34 -2.59 -1.63 13.51
N ILE A 35 -2.98 -0.38 13.22
CA ILE A 35 -4.33 -0.07 12.72
C ILE A 35 -4.69 -0.90 11.48
N PRO A 36 -3.84 -1.00 10.44
CA PRO A 36 -4.19 -1.73 9.24
C PRO A 36 -4.38 -3.24 9.49
N ALA A 37 -3.63 -3.82 10.42
CA ALA A 37 -3.76 -5.22 10.80
C ALA A 37 -4.99 -5.48 11.67
N VAL A 38 -5.25 -4.64 12.67
CA VAL A 38 -6.42 -4.77 13.57
C VAL A 38 -7.73 -4.60 12.80
N THR A 39 -7.76 -3.70 11.81
CA THR A 39 -8.95 -3.46 10.99
C THR A 39 -9.15 -4.50 9.88
N TYR A 40 -8.19 -5.40 9.65
CA TYR A 40 -8.20 -6.35 8.53
C TYR A 40 -9.42 -7.27 8.51
N TYR A 41 -9.57 -8.15 9.51
CA TYR A 41 -10.70 -9.09 9.55
C TYR A 41 -12.06 -8.39 9.65
N PRO A 42 -12.25 -7.37 10.51
CA PRO A 42 -13.52 -6.63 10.56
C PRO A 42 -13.90 -6.00 9.21
N ALA A 43 -12.95 -5.38 8.50
CA ALA A 43 -13.20 -4.78 7.20
C ALA A 43 -13.53 -5.83 6.13
N PHE A 44 -12.82 -6.96 6.13
CA PHE A 44 -13.06 -8.06 5.20
C PHE A 44 -14.44 -8.70 5.42
N ALA A 45 -14.85 -8.89 6.68
CA ALA A 45 -16.17 -9.40 7.02
C ALA A 45 -17.29 -8.42 6.63
N LEU A 46 -17.09 -7.12 6.90
CA LEU A 46 -18.00 -6.06 6.46
C LEU A 46 -18.18 -6.10 4.94
N ALA A 47 -17.08 -6.15 4.20
CA ALA A 47 -17.11 -6.18 2.75
C ALA A 47 -17.72 -7.47 2.18
N GLY A 48 -17.41 -8.64 2.77
CA GLY A 48 -18.03 -9.91 2.38
C GLY A 48 -19.55 -9.91 2.58
N THR A 49 -20.04 -9.15 3.56
CA THR A 49 -21.47 -9.01 3.85
C THR A 49 -22.15 -8.00 2.93
N PHE A 50 -21.58 -6.80 2.78
CA PHE A 50 -22.25 -5.64 2.17
C PHE A 50 -21.77 -5.28 0.76
N VAL A 51 -20.58 -5.72 0.34
CA VAL A 51 -19.96 -5.37 -0.95
C VAL A 51 -19.70 -6.64 -1.77
N LYS A 52 -20.77 -7.41 -1.96
CA LYS A 52 -20.74 -8.67 -2.71
C LYS A 52 -20.39 -8.43 -4.19
N PRO A 53 -19.82 -9.44 -4.88
CA PRO A 53 -19.58 -9.37 -6.31
C PRO A 53 -20.83 -8.94 -7.09
N SER A 54 -20.68 -7.93 -7.94
CA SER A 54 -21.75 -7.37 -8.78
C SER A 54 -21.20 -6.93 -10.13
N ALA A 55 -22.05 -6.51 -11.05
CA ALA A 55 -21.64 -6.02 -12.37
C ALA A 55 -20.68 -4.81 -12.32
N TYR A 56 -20.69 -4.03 -11.24
CA TYR A 56 -19.78 -2.89 -11.06
C TYR A 56 -18.54 -3.23 -10.24
N LEU A 57 -18.66 -4.19 -9.32
CA LEU A 57 -17.59 -4.59 -8.41
C LEU A 57 -17.46 -6.11 -8.45
N PRO A 58 -16.92 -6.68 -9.54
CA PRO A 58 -17.12 -8.09 -9.85
C PRO A 58 -16.13 -9.04 -9.15
N GLN A 59 -15.15 -8.49 -8.42
CA GLN A 59 -14.09 -9.24 -7.74
C GLN A 59 -14.25 -9.17 -6.22
N GLY A 60 -14.69 -10.27 -5.60
CA GLY A 60 -15.03 -10.33 -4.18
C GLY A 60 -13.86 -10.03 -3.24
N VAL A 61 -12.68 -10.62 -3.49
CA VAL A 61 -11.48 -10.34 -2.67
C VAL A 61 -11.02 -8.90 -2.89
N THR A 62 -11.03 -8.40 -4.12
CA THR A 62 -10.68 -7.01 -4.43
C THR A 62 -11.65 -6.02 -3.76
N ASN A 63 -12.94 -6.36 -3.65
CA ASN A 63 -13.92 -5.58 -2.87
C ASN A 63 -13.53 -5.53 -1.39
N GLN A 64 -13.12 -6.65 -0.81
CA GLN A 64 -12.68 -6.71 0.58
C GLN A 64 -11.44 -5.85 0.83
N VAL A 65 -10.43 -5.96 -0.04
CA VAL A 65 -9.21 -5.15 0.03
C VAL A 65 -9.52 -3.66 -0.18
N MET A 66 -10.43 -3.32 -1.10
CA MET A 66 -10.88 -1.95 -1.36
C MET A 66 -11.58 -1.34 -0.13
N VAL A 67 -12.52 -2.06 0.49
CA VAL A 67 -13.23 -1.59 1.69
C VAL A 67 -12.25 -1.41 2.85
N TRP A 68 -11.32 -2.34 3.04
CA TRP A 68 -10.24 -2.21 4.02
C TRP A 68 -9.38 -0.96 3.75
N ALA A 69 -9.03 -0.69 2.50
CA ALA A 69 -8.25 0.47 2.11
C ALA A 69 -9.01 1.78 2.38
N ILE A 70 -10.31 1.83 2.08
CA ILE A 70 -11.18 2.98 2.35
C ILE A 70 -11.27 3.24 3.87
N ILE A 71 -11.51 2.21 4.68
CA ILE A 71 -11.56 2.33 6.14
C ILE A 71 -10.24 2.89 6.67
N ASN A 72 -9.11 2.34 6.24
CA ASN A 72 -7.80 2.82 6.67
C ASN A 72 -7.48 4.24 6.18
N ALA A 73 -7.94 4.62 4.99
CA ALA A 73 -7.84 5.98 4.49
C ALA A 73 -8.61 6.95 5.38
N LEU A 74 -9.85 6.62 5.76
CA LEU A 74 -10.69 7.43 6.64
C LEU A 74 -10.09 7.56 8.05
N ILE A 75 -9.59 6.47 8.63
CA ILE A 75 -8.89 6.50 9.92
C ILE A 75 -7.63 7.38 9.82
N THR A 76 -6.87 7.25 8.73
CA THR A 76 -5.66 8.06 8.51
C THR A 76 -5.99 9.54 8.35
N LEU A 77 -7.09 9.89 7.67
CA LEU A 77 -7.59 11.27 7.60
C LEU A 77 -7.96 11.79 8.99
N ALA A 78 -8.64 10.99 9.81
CA ALA A 78 -8.98 11.35 11.18
C ALA A 78 -7.73 11.57 12.07
N LEU A 79 -6.64 10.84 11.81
CA LEU A 79 -5.36 10.99 12.51
C LEU A 79 -4.46 12.10 11.94
N MET A 80 -4.74 12.59 10.73
CA MET A 80 -3.93 13.58 10.03
C MET A 80 -3.70 14.90 10.80
N PRO A 81 -4.66 15.44 11.58
CA PRO A 81 -4.44 16.63 12.40
C PRO A 81 -3.32 16.49 13.43
N PHE A 82 -3.06 15.26 13.92
CA PHE A 82 -2.03 14.98 14.92
C PHE A 82 -0.63 14.78 14.29
N ALA A 83 -0.55 14.62 12.97
CA ALA A 83 0.72 14.48 12.26
C ALA A 83 1.43 15.84 12.11
N PRO A 84 2.77 15.90 12.07
CA PRO A 84 3.50 17.15 11.85
C PRO A 84 3.10 17.82 10.54
N LYS A 85 2.82 19.13 10.54
CA LYS A 85 2.58 19.88 9.30
C LYS A 85 3.88 19.96 8.48
N ARG A 86 3.76 19.94 7.15
CA ARG A 86 4.89 20.09 6.22
C ARG A 86 4.54 21.07 5.13
N ALA A 87 5.56 21.75 4.62
CA ALA A 87 5.41 22.62 3.45
C ALA A 87 4.89 21.79 2.26
N SER A 88 3.81 22.26 1.66
CA SER A 88 3.30 21.73 0.40
C SER A 88 4.15 22.29 -0.74
N ARG A 89 4.38 21.48 -1.79
CA ARG A 89 5.01 21.96 -3.03
C ARG A 89 3.92 22.16 -4.09
N SER A 90 3.89 23.32 -4.72
CA SER A 90 3.03 23.60 -5.87
C SER A 90 3.65 23.04 -7.17
N GLY A 91 2.83 22.80 -8.20
CA GLY A 91 3.31 22.41 -9.53
C GLY A 91 3.83 20.97 -9.69
N ILE A 92 3.81 20.15 -8.63
CA ILE A 92 4.34 18.78 -8.67
C ILE A 92 3.35 17.73 -9.21
N ILE A 93 2.07 18.08 -9.39
CA ILE A 93 1.01 17.11 -9.73
C ILE A 93 1.26 16.50 -11.12
N GLY A 94 1.36 17.33 -12.16
CA GLY A 94 1.59 16.87 -13.54
C GLY A 94 2.83 15.97 -13.66
N PRO A 95 4.01 16.40 -13.15
CA PRO A 95 5.19 15.55 -13.15
C PRO A 95 5.05 14.26 -12.33
N SER A 96 4.31 14.27 -11.21
CA SER A 96 4.04 13.07 -10.41
C SER A 96 3.20 12.06 -11.19
N ILE A 97 2.17 12.53 -11.91
CA ILE A 97 1.35 11.69 -12.79
C ILE A 97 2.21 11.09 -13.90
N LEU A 98 3.05 11.89 -14.56
CA LEU A 98 3.93 11.41 -15.62
C LEU A 98 4.92 10.36 -15.12
N ILE A 99 5.54 10.57 -13.96
CA ILE A 99 6.42 9.58 -13.31
C ILE A 99 5.66 8.28 -13.05
N ALA A 100 4.44 8.37 -12.52
CA ALA A 100 3.63 7.20 -12.20
C ALA A 100 3.24 6.40 -13.45
N LEU A 101 2.75 7.07 -14.49
CA LEU A 101 2.37 6.44 -15.76
C LEU A 101 3.58 5.80 -16.45
N LEU A 102 4.71 6.51 -16.57
CA LEU A 102 5.92 5.96 -17.19
C LEU A 102 6.44 4.74 -16.41
N THR A 103 6.43 4.79 -15.07
CA THR A 103 6.85 3.66 -14.23
C THR A 103 5.94 2.44 -14.45
N ALA A 104 4.62 2.65 -14.47
CA ALA A 104 3.65 1.58 -14.70
C ALA A 104 3.78 1.00 -16.12
N VAL A 105 3.93 1.83 -17.14
CA VAL A 105 4.13 1.39 -18.54
C VAL A 105 5.41 0.58 -18.68
N ILE A 106 6.52 1.03 -18.10
CA ILE A 106 7.79 0.28 -18.13
C ILE A 106 7.65 -1.06 -17.41
N GLY A 107 7.00 -1.10 -16.24
CA GLY A 107 6.74 -2.35 -15.51
C GLY A 107 5.84 -3.32 -16.29
N TYR A 108 4.79 -2.82 -16.94
CA TYR A 108 3.90 -3.61 -17.78
C TYR A 108 4.63 -4.13 -19.03
N ALA A 109 5.43 -3.29 -19.69
CA ALA A 109 6.24 -3.69 -20.84
C ALA A 109 7.26 -4.77 -20.46
N ALA A 110 7.92 -4.66 -19.31
CA ALA A 110 8.84 -5.68 -18.82
C ALA A 110 8.14 -7.03 -18.60
N LEU A 111 6.94 -7.04 -18.02
CA LEU A 111 6.16 -8.26 -17.87
C LEU A 111 5.70 -8.83 -19.22
N TRP A 112 5.23 -7.97 -20.12
CA TRP A 112 4.82 -8.37 -21.46
C TRP A 112 5.97 -8.98 -22.26
N LEU A 113 7.16 -8.40 -22.18
CA LEU A 113 8.37 -8.95 -22.82
C LEU A 113 8.76 -10.30 -22.22
N ALA A 114 8.64 -10.47 -20.90
CA ALA A 114 8.92 -11.76 -20.25
C ALA A 114 7.93 -12.85 -20.70
N ASP A 115 6.65 -12.53 -20.80
CA ASP A 115 5.61 -13.44 -21.33
C ASP A 115 5.85 -13.77 -22.81
N LEU A 116 6.23 -12.76 -23.62
CA LEU A 116 6.50 -12.95 -25.04
C LEU A 116 7.73 -13.85 -25.27
N ALA A 117 8.85 -13.52 -24.62
CA ALA A 117 10.15 -14.16 -24.86
C ALA A 117 10.31 -15.50 -24.15
N PHE A 118 9.75 -15.65 -22.94
CA PHE A 118 10.00 -16.81 -22.09
C PHE A 118 8.73 -17.56 -21.67
N LYS A 119 7.53 -17.05 -22.00
CA LYS A 119 6.24 -17.64 -21.56
C LYS A 119 6.11 -17.74 -20.04
N ILE A 120 6.66 -16.76 -19.34
CA ILE A 120 6.59 -16.63 -17.89
C ILE A 120 5.88 -15.33 -17.50
N ASP A 121 5.35 -15.31 -16.28
CA ASP A 121 4.88 -14.10 -15.63
C ASP A 121 5.57 -13.88 -14.28
N PHE A 122 5.31 -12.73 -13.64
CA PHE A 122 5.96 -12.34 -12.38
C PHE A 122 5.20 -12.88 -11.17
N ARG A 123 4.90 -14.19 -11.17
CA ARG A 123 4.34 -14.88 -10.01
C ARG A 123 5.40 -15.65 -9.25
N PHE A 124 5.43 -15.41 -7.95
CA PHE A 124 6.19 -16.18 -6.98
C PHE A 124 5.28 -16.48 -5.79
N TRP A 125 4.84 -17.73 -5.70
CA TRP A 125 3.91 -18.19 -4.67
C TRP A 125 2.60 -17.38 -4.65
N ILE A 126 2.20 -16.81 -3.51
CA ILE A 126 0.98 -16.00 -3.36
C ILE A 126 1.18 -14.58 -3.93
N VAL A 127 2.44 -14.16 -4.17
CA VAL A 127 2.74 -12.84 -4.73
C VAL A 127 2.78 -12.96 -6.25
N GLY A 128 1.76 -12.43 -6.93
CA GLY A 128 1.63 -12.63 -8.37
C GLY A 128 1.18 -11.44 -9.19
N LEU A 129 2.12 -10.80 -9.90
CA LEU A 129 1.80 -9.77 -10.88
C LEU A 129 1.67 -10.39 -12.27
N LYS A 130 0.49 -10.22 -12.89
CA LYS A 130 0.16 -10.80 -14.21
C LYS A 130 -0.33 -9.76 -15.20
N LEU A 131 -0.24 -10.08 -16.49
CA LEU A 131 -0.87 -9.27 -17.53
C LEU A 131 -2.40 -9.27 -17.34
N MET A 132 -3.00 -8.09 -17.50
CA MET A 132 -4.45 -7.95 -17.47
C MET A 132 -5.04 -8.33 -18.82
N SER A 133 -6.10 -9.13 -18.81
CA SER A 133 -7.00 -9.22 -19.98
C SER A 133 -7.73 -7.90 -20.23
N GLY A 134 -8.34 -7.73 -21.41
CA GLY A 134 -9.15 -6.54 -21.71
C GLY A 134 -10.27 -6.30 -20.69
N LYS A 135 -10.94 -7.37 -20.22
CA LYS A 135 -11.94 -7.28 -19.15
C LYS A 135 -11.33 -6.80 -17.83
N GLN A 136 -10.19 -7.38 -17.44
CA GLN A 136 -9.49 -6.96 -16.22
C GLN A 136 -9.02 -5.50 -16.29
N PHE A 137 -8.65 -5.00 -17.48
CA PHE A 137 -8.32 -3.58 -17.63
C PHE A 137 -9.52 -2.66 -17.39
N MET A 138 -10.72 -3.03 -17.86
CA MET A 138 -11.95 -2.29 -17.53
C MET A 138 -12.25 -2.33 -16.03
N ILE A 139 -12.10 -3.50 -15.38
CA ILE A 139 -12.26 -3.66 -13.94
C ILE A 139 -11.23 -2.80 -13.17
N PHE A 140 -9.98 -2.75 -13.66
CA PHE A 140 -8.91 -1.93 -13.09
C PHE A 140 -9.29 -0.46 -13.00
N LEU A 141 -9.96 0.09 -14.01
CA LEU A 141 -10.41 1.49 -13.99
C LEU A 141 -11.41 1.78 -12.86
N ILE A 142 -12.18 0.78 -12.43
CA ILE A 142 -13.14 0.91 -11.33
C ILE A 142 -12.41 1.01 -9.99
N TYR A 143 -11.43 0.13 -9.74
CA TYR A 143 -10.71 0.07 -8.47
C TYR A 143 -9.54 1.06 -8.37
N LEU A 144 -9.12 1.68 -9.47
CA LEU A 144 -7.97 2.56 -9.50
C LEU A 144 -8.12 3.76 -8.55
N LEU A 145 -9.29 4.41 -8.58
CA LEU A 145 -9.54 5.59 -7.77
C LEU A 145 -9.47 5.29 -6.26
N PRO A 146 -10.21 4.31 -5.69
CA PRO A 146 -10.17 4.07 -4.25
C PRO A 146 -8.79 3.65 -3.75
N PHE A 147 -8.06 2.79 -4.47
CA PHE A 147 -6.70 2.41 -4.06
C PHE A 147 -5.72 3.57 -4.15
N THR A 148 -5.80 4.38 -5.21
CA THR A 148 -4.94 5.57 -5.35
C THR A 148 -5.23 6.57 -4.23
N ALA A 149 -6.50 6.80 -3.89
CA ALA A 149 -6.88 7.68 -2.78
C ALA A 149 -6.29 7.20 -1.45
N PHE A 150 -6.39 5.90 -1.17
CA PHE A 150 -5.75 5.30 0.00
C PHE A 150 -4.26 5.58 0.06
N PHE A 151 -3.49 5.29 -1.01
CA PHE A 151 -2.04 5.51 -1.00
C PHE A 151 -1.67 7.00 -0.92
N VAL A 152 -2.43 7.89 -1.56
CA VAL A 152 -2.20 9.34 -1.46
C VAL A 152 -2.33 9.80 -0.02
N ILE A 153 -3.37 9.35 0.69
CA ILE A 153 -3.61 9.72 2.09
C ILE A 153 -2.58 9.05 3.01
N ALA A 154 -2.45 7.73 2.93
CA ALA A 154 -1.61 6.92 3.81
C ALA A 154 -0.13 7.32 3.72
N LEU A 155 0.41 7.41 2.50
CA LEU A 155 1.82 7.74 2.31
C LEU A 155 2.09 9.21 2.63
N HIS A 156 1.12 10.11 2.43
CA HIS A 156 1.27 11.49 2.86
C HIS A 156 1.45 11.61 4.38
N VAL A 157 0.61 10.91 5.17
CA VAL A 157 0.72 10.91 6.63
C VAL A 157 1.96 10.15 7.11
N LEU A 158 2.33 9.05 6.45
CA LEU A 158 3.58 8.31 6.71
C LEU A 158 4.80 9.25 6.57
N HIS A 159 4.90 9.93 5.43
CA HIS A 159 6.00 10.84 5.16
C HIS A 159 5.99 12.05 6.11
N ARG A 160 4.82 12.56 6.50
CA ARG A 160 4.70 13.63 7.52
C ARG A 160 5.36 13.25 8.84
N ASN A 161 5.14 12.02 9.30
CA ASN A 161 5.63 11.55 10.59
C ASN A 161 7.11 11.15 10.57
N PHE A 162 7.58 10.49 9.51
CA PHE A 162 8.84 9.73 9.59
C PHE A 162 9.96 10.23 8.68
N SER A 163 9.67 11.06 7.67
CA SER A 163 10.67 11.35 6.63
C SER A 163 11.45 12.63 6.88
N THR A 164 12.69 12.57 7.34
CA THR A 164 13.54 13.78 7.40
C THR A 164 14.77 13.61 6.53
N VAL A 165 15.26 14.71 5.95
CA VAL A 165 16.47 14.67 5.09
C VAL A 165 17.71 14.24 5.91
N ALA A 166 17.71 14.54 7.21
CA ALA A 166 18.74 14.12 8.15
C ALA A 166 18.71 12.62 8.49
N THR A 167 17.60 11.93 8.27
CA THR A 167 17.51 10.48 8.57
C THR A 167 18.34 9.67 7.57
N GLY A 168 19.25 8.85 8.10
CA GLY A 168 20.05 7.91 7.31
C GLY A 168 19.21 7.00 6.41
N ARG A 169 19.79 6.51 5.30
CA ARG A 169 19.03 5.75 4.29
C ARG A 169 18.40 4.50 4.86
N VAL A 170 19.21 3.66 5.50
CA VAL A 170 18.76 2.38 6.07
C VAL A 170 17.64 2.62 7.07
N ALA A 171 17.85 3.54 8.02
CA ALA A 171 16.83 3.89 9.02
C ALA A 171 15.50 4.31 8.38
N LEU A 172 15.54 5.19 7.38
CA LEU A 172 14.32 5.68 6.74
C LEU A 172 13.53 4.57 6.00
N TYR A 173 14.23 3.73 5.22
CA TYR A 173 13.59 2.60 4.54
C TYR A 173 13.03 1.59 5.54
N SER A 174 13.82 1.21 6.55
CA SER A 174 13.38 0.26 7.58
C SER A 174 12.18 0.78 8.37
N THR A 175 12.17 2.07 8.76
CA THR A 175 11.02 2.67 9.45
C THR A 175 9.76 2.59 8.60
N HIS A 176 9.81 2.96 7.31
CA HIS A 176 8.60 2.91 6.47
C HIS A 176 8.15 1.49 6.17
N VAL A 177 9.08 0.57 5.90
CA VAL A 177 8.73 -0.85 5.69
C VAL A 177 8.05 -1.39 6.93
N LEU A 178 8.66 -1.25 8.11
CA LEU A 178 8.08 -1.76 9.35
C LEU A 178 6.77 -1.04 9.72
N ALA A 179 6.67 0.28 9.49
CA ALA A 179 5.44 1.02 9.75
C ALA A 179 4.26 0.53 8.90
N LEU A 180 4.49 -0.01 7.69
CA LEU A 180 3.42 -0.57 6.86
C LEU A 180 3.23 -2.08 7.03
N THR A 181 4.26 -2.84 7.41
CA THR A 181 4.20 -4.32 7.41
C THR A 181 4.14 -4.96 8.78
N LEU A 182 4.61 -4.30 9.84
CA LEU A 182 4.81 -4.94 11.15
C LEU A 182 3.51 -5.51 11.73
N GLY A 183 2.39 -4.80 11.61
CA GLY A 183 1.10 -5.33 12.08
C GLY A 183 0.67 -6.60 11.35
N PHE A 184 0.87 -6.67 10.03
CA PHE A 184 0.56 -7.88 9.26
C PHE A 184 1.51 -9.03 9.58
N ILE A 185 2.80 -8.75 9.80
CA ILE A 185 3.76 -9.76 10.28
C ILE A 185 3.28 -10.34 11.60
N VAL A 186 2.91 -9.50 12.57
CA VAL A 186 2.40 -9.94 13.88
C VAL A 186 1.10 -10.73 13.71
N LEU A 187 0.15 -10.23 12.91
CA LEU A 187 -1.13 -10.91 12.65
C LEU A 187 -0.91 -12.32 12.08
N LEU A 188 -0.01 -12.46 11.10
CA LEU A 188 0.31 -13.75 10.48
C LEU A 188 1.02 -14.69 11.46
N LEU A 189 1.98 -14.20 12.24
CA LEU A 189 2.66 -14.99 13.26
C LEU A 189 1.67 -15.52 14.32
N VAL A 190 0.72 -14.69 14.74
CA VAL A 190 -0.33 -15.10 15.69
C VAL A 190 -1.23 -16.16 15.04
N GLN A 191 -1.74 -15.92 13.84
CA GLN A 191 -2.67 -16.85 13.17
C GLN A 191 -2.03 -18.20 12.89
N TYR A 192 -0.87 -18.20 12.24
CA TYR A 192 -0.17 -19.45 11.93
C TYR A 192 0.41 -20.10 13.19
N GLY A 193 0.89 -19.32 14.17
CA GLY A 193 1.33 -19.85 15.47
C GLY A 193 0.21 -20.60 16.20
N THR A 194 -1.00 -20.04 16.25
CA THR A 194 -2.16 -20.73 16.84
C THR A 194 -2.57 -21.95 16.02
N LEU A 195 -2.51 -21.89 14.69
CA LEU A 195 -2.75 -23.05 13.83
C LEU A 195 -1.79 -24.20 14.15
N TRP A 196 -0.50 -23.91 14.33
CA TRP A 196 0.52 -24.91 14.69
C TRP A 196 0.30 -25.50 16.08
N LEU A 197 -0.12 -24.69 17.06
CA LEU A 197 -0.28 -25.14 18.45
C LEU A 197 -1.61 -25.84 18.73
N SER A 198 -2.69 -25.45 18.03
CA SER A 198 -4.07 -25.89 18.33
C SER A 198 -4.77 -26.61 17.17
N GLY A 199 -4.15 -26.64 15.99
CA GLY A 199 -4.76 -27.18 14.77
C GLY A 199 -5.83 -26.29 14.13
N LYS A 200 -6.05 -25.06 14.62
CA LYS A 200 -7.08 -24.14 14.13
C LYS A 200 -6.56 -22.70 14.06
N LEU A 201 -7.06 -21.93 13.09
CA LEU A 201 -6.87 -20.47 13.06
C LEU A 201 -7.73 -19.79 14.13
N ILE A 202 -7.29 -18.63 14.62
CA ILE A 202 -8.13 -17.79 15.48
C ILE A 202 -9.22 -17.20 14.59
N ASN A 203 -10.47 -17.40 15.02
CA ASN A 203 -11.60 -16.73 14.42
C ASN A 203 -11.99 -15.51 15.28
N PRO A 204 -11.63 -14.28 14.87
CA PRO A 204 -11.97 -13.08 15.64
C PRO A 204 -13.44 -12.66 15.51
N LEU A 205 -14.23 -13.32 14.65
CA LEU A 205 -15.61 -12.95 14.35
C LEU A 205 -16.55 -14.18 14.40
N PRO A 206 -17.88 -14.00 14.49
CA PRO A 206 -18.82 -15.12 14.60
C PRO A 206 -18.98 -15.99 13.33
N ASP A 207 -18.32 -15.66 12.22
CA ASP A 207 -18.38 -16.42 10.95
C ASP A 207 -17.05 -17.16 10.67
N PRO A 208 -17.01 -18.50 10.73
CA PRO A 208 -15.79 -19.28 10.55
C PRO A 208 -15.36 -19.47 9.09
N SER A 209 -16.21 -19.17 8.11
CA SER A 209 -15.97 -19.60 6.72
C SER A 209 -14.98 -18.71 5.94
N PHE A 210 -14.85 -17.44 6.31
CA PHE A 210 -14.04 -16.48 5.54
C PHE A 210 -12.59 -16.33 6.05
N VAL A 211 -12.30 -16.70 7.30
CA VAL A 211 -10.99 -16.49 7.94
C VAL A 211 -9.85 -17.22 7.25
N PRO A 212 -9.97 -18.49 6.82
CA PRO A 212 -8.86 -19.19 6.18
C PRO A 212 -8.37 -18.50 4.89
N LEU A 213 -9.29 -18.17 3.98
CA LEU A 213 -8.96 -17.47 2.75
C LEU A 213 -8.41 -16.06 3.04
N SER A 214 -9.02 -15.34 3.99
CA SER A 214 -8.56 -14.00 4.37
C SER A 214 -7.17 -14.05 5.01
N THR A 215 -6.83 -15.09 5.77
CA THR A 215 -5.47 -15.27 6.31
C THR A 215 -4.44 -15.47 5.21
N ILE A 216 -4.78 -16.25 4.17
CA ILE A 216 -3.92 -16.46 2.99
C ILE A 216 -3.72 -15.13 2.25
N VAL A 217 -4.79 -14.36 2.05
CA VAL A 217 -4.72 -13.02 1.44
C VAL A 217 -3.90 -12.06 2.32
N ALA A 218 -3.87 -12.21 3.64
CA ALA A 218 -3.04 -11.36 4.50
C ALA A 218 -1.53 -11.56 4.25
N ILE A 219 -1.11 -12.70 3.70
CA ILE A 219 0.30 -12.97 3.39
C ILE A 219 0.85 -11.97 2.37
N GLN A 220 0.10 -11.66 1.30
CA GLN A 220 0.56 -10.74 0.26
C GLN A 220 0.68 -9.29 0.75
N PHE A 221 -0.03 -8.90 1.81
CA PHE A 221 0.07 -7.54 2.35
C PHE A 221 1.49 -7.22 2.82
N VAL A 222 2.21 -8.19 3.40
CA VAL A 222 3.58 -7.97 3.87
C VAL A 222 4.53 -7.56 2.73
N PRO A 223 4.74 -8.37 1.67
CA PRO A 223 5.61 -7.99 0.56
C PRO A 223 5.06 -6.81 -0.25
N LEU A 224 3.74 -6.70 -0.46
CA LEU A 224 3.17 -5.58 -1.22
C LEU A 224 3.36 -4.23 -0.52
N LEU A 225 3.08 -4.18 0.78
CA LEU A 225 3.28 -2.95 1.56
C LEU A 225 4.77 -2.65 1.76
N ALA A 226 5.64 -3.66 1.82
CA ALA A 226 7.08 -3.45 1.78
C ALA A 226 7.53 -2.81 0.47
N ILE A 227 7.06 -3.31 -0.68
CA ILE A 227 7.32 -2.73 -2.01
C ILE A 227 6.80 -1.30 -2.07
N ALA A 228 5.57 -1.06 -1.61
CA ALA A 228 4.98 0.27 -1.56
C ALA A 228 5.81 1.23 -0.69
N ALA A 229 6.27 0.79 0.49
CA ALA A 229 7.18 1.56 1.33
C ALA A 229 8.49 1.90 0.62
N VAL A 230 9.10 0.94 -0.09
CA VAL A 230 10.34 1.16 -0.84
C VAL A 230 10.14 2.17 -1.96
N ILE A 231 9.11 2.00 -2.80
CA ILE A 231 8.77 2.94 -3.89
C ILE A 231 8.52 4.34 -3.32
N SER A 232 7.68 4.44 -2.29
CA SER A 232 7.35 5.71 -1.65
C SER A 232 8.58 6.41 -1.09
N THR A 233 9.41 5.68 -0.36
CA THR A 233 10.66 6.22 0.20
C THR A 233 11.62 6.66 -0.88
N PHE A 234 11.80 5.85 -1.92
CA PHE A 234 12.72 6.13 -3.02
C PHE A 234 12.34 7.42 -3.78
N THR A 235 11.05 7.57 -4.07
CA THR A 235 10.52 8.75 -4.77
C THR A 235 10.52 9.98 -3.87
N TRP A 236 10.13 9.85 -2.60
CA TRP A 236 10.15 10.95 -1.64
C TRP A 236 11.56 11.49 -1.45
N ARG A 237 12.57 10.63 -1.32
CA ARG A 237 13.98 11.05 -1.21
C ARG A 237 14.48 11.83 -2.42
N ARG A 238 13.88 11.65 -3.60
CA ARG A 238 14.24 12.38 -4.82
C ARG A 238 13.43 13.64 -5.01
N THR A 239 12.16 13.63 -4.61
CA THR A 239 11.20 14.68 -4.97
C THR A 239 10.78 15.58 -3.80
N GLY A 240 11.04 15.15 -2.57
CA GLY A 240 10.55 15.77 -1.34
C GLY A 240 9.04 15.63 -1.13
N SER A 241 8.34 14.92 -2.01
CA SER A 241 6.88 14.74 -1.99
C SER A 241 6.49 13.27 -1.92
N SER A 242 5.41 12.96 -1.22
CA SER A 242 4.81 11.62 -1.18
C SER A 242 4.03 11.29 -2.46
N LEU A 243 3.65 12.30 -3.25
CA LEU A 243 2.69 12.15 -4.34
C LEU A 243 3.17 11.22 -5.47
N PRO A 244 4.41 11.32 -6.01
CA PRO A 244 4.85 10.41 -7.07
C PRO A 244 4.82 8.95 -6.63
N GLY A 245 5.32 8.66 -5.42
CA GLY A 245 5.29 7.31 -4.84
C GLY A 245 3.87 6.81 -4.63
N ALA A 246 2.97 7.64 -4.11
CA ALA A 246 1.57 7.28 -3.90
C ALA A 246 0.85 6.93 -5.21
N LEU A 247 1.08 7.69 -6.28
CA LEU A 247 0.47 7.41 -7.58
C LEU A 247 1.04 6.13 -8.21
N ILE A 248 2.34 5.87 -8.08
CA ILE A 248 2.93 4.58 -8.51
C ILE A 248 2.30 3.42 -7.73
N CYS A 249 2.22 3.53 -6.40
CA CYS A 249 1.62 2.49 -5.56
C CYS A 249 0.14 2.26 -5.88
N GLY A 250 -0.63 3.32 -6.12
CA GLY A 250 -2.03 3.21 -6.55
C GLY A 250 -2.19 2.41 -7.85
N LEU A 251 -1.41 2.75 -8.88
CA LEU A 251 -1.41 2.00 -10.15
C LEU A 251 -0.96 0.54 -9.95
N PHE A 252 0.17 0.36 -9.27
CA PHE A 252 0.78 -0.95 -9.05
C PHE A 252 -0.14 -1.90 -8.28
N VAL A 253 -0.69 -1.45 -7.15
CA VAL A 253 -1.54 -2.31 -6.30
C VAL A 253 -2.89 -2.56 -6.96
N THR A 254 -3.49 -1.58 -7.63
CA THR A 254 -4.74 -1.83 -8.39
C THR A 254 -4.50 -2.87 -9.48
N TRP A 255 -3.40 -2.75 -10.22
CA TRP A 255 -3.01 -3.73 -11.24
C TRP A 255 -2.80 -5.11 -10.60
N TYR A 256 -2.02 -5.18 -9.53
CA TYR A 256 -1.76 -6.42 -8.81
C TYR A 256 -3.05 -7.11 -8.35
N GLU A 257 -3.93 -6.39 -7.66
CA GLU A 257 -5.17 -6.95 -7.11
C GLU A 257 -6.14 -7.41 -8.20
N VAL A 258 -6.38 -6.58 -9.21
CA VAL A 258 -7.35 -6.87 -10.27
C VAL A 258 -6.87 -7.98 -11.19
N ALA A 259 -5.57 -7.99 -11.47
CA ALA A 259 -5.00 -9.05 -12.26
C ALA A 259 -4.96 -10.34 -11.43
N GLY A 260 -4.53 -10.32 -10.17
CA GLY A 260 -4.39 -11.51 -9.32
C GLY A 260 -5.70 -12.19 -8.90
N THR A 261 -6.84 -11.49 -8.96
CA THR A 261 -8.10 -11.96 -8.36
C THR A 261 -9.08 -12.54 -9.38
N ALA A 262 -9.79 -13.60 -8.98
CA ALA A 262 -10.88 -14.19 -9.75
C ALA A 262 -12.09 -13.24 -9.83
N THR A 263 -12.78 -13.23 -10.97
CA THR A 263 -14.01 -12.47 -11.19
C THR A 263 -15.21 -13.37 -10.94
N GLN A 264 -16.04 -13.05 -9.94
CA GLN A 264 -17.14 -13.90 -9.49
C GLN A 264 -18.53 -13.44 -9.97
N ALA A 265 -18.64 -12.20 -10.47
CA ALA A 265 -19.87 -11.70 -11.11
C ALA A 265 -19.66 -11.53 -12.62
N ALA A 266 -20.77 -11.58 -13.38
CA ALA A 266 -20.74 -11.31 -14.81
C ALA A 266 -20.23 -9.87 -15.07
N PHE A 267 -19.24 -9.76 -15.96
CA PHE A 267 -18.61 -8.53 -16.40
C PHE A 267 -18.15 -8.67 -17.87
#